data_AF-A0A537Y148-F1
#
_entry.id   AF-A0A537Y148-F1
#
_cell.length_a   1.000
_cell.length_b   1.000
_cell.length_c   1.000
_cell.angle_alpha   90.00
_cell.angle_beta   90.00
_cell.angle_gamma   90.00
#
_symmetry.space_group_name_H-M   'P 1'
#
loop_
_entity.id
_entity.type
_entity.pdbx_description
1 polymer ?
#
loop_
_entity_poly.entity_id
_entity_poly.type
_entity_poly.pdbx_seq_one_letter_code
_entity_poly.pdbx_strand_id
1 'polypeptide(L)'
;MSNPKAGGRRLVAWRSLCGAALAVALLLPAPGTATARRSTVAWSLCRIDWRDGTSEVKRLIRCATRKWRVPGGAPKALVVARCESGFDPNAYGSGNAGVFQQAVPYWSGRAKEYGFPGWSVYNGRANVMVSIRMAHRSGWGAWTCG
;
A
#
# COMPACT_ATOMS: atom_id res chain seq x y z
N MET A 1 56.21 -12.28 -59.49
CA MET A 1 56.40 -13.36 -60.48
C MET A 1 55.17 -14.24 -60.48
N SER A 2 54.61 -14.43 -61.67
CA SER A 2 53.81 -15.58 -62.13
C SER A 2 52.46 -15.88 -61.48
N ASN A 3 51.43 -15.50 -62.25
CA ASN A 3 50.08 -16.07 -62.31
C ASN A 3 50.12 -17.59 -62.53
N PRO A 4 49.07 -18.33 -62.12
CA PRO A 4 48.35 -19.06 -63.16
C PRO A 4 46.82 -19.00 -63.08
N LYS A 5 46.25 -19.18 -64.28
CA LYS A 5 44.85 -19.17 -64.69
C LYS A 5 44.12 -20.51 -64.45
N ALA A 6 42.79 -20.35 -64.34
CA ALA A 6 41.72 -21.13 -64.98
C ALA A 6 41.09 -22.36 -64.29
N GLY A 7 39.77 -22.47 -64.51
CA GLY A 7 38.89 -23.60 -64.25
C GLY A 7 37.87 -23.29 -63.14
N GLY A 8 36.56 -23.36 -63.29
CA GLY A 8 35.69 -23.76 -64.40
C GLY A 8 34.25 -23.61 -63.90
N ARG A 9 33.35 -23.25 -64.81
CA ARG A 9 31.90 -23.09 -64.56
C ARG A 9 31.28 -24.39 -64.07
N ARG A 10 30.36 -24.30 -63.10
CA ARG A 10 29.05 -24.98 -63.13
C ARG A 10 28.13 -24.31 -62.09
N LEU A 11 27.21 -23.51 -62.61
CA LEU A 11 26.01 -23.09 -61.92
C LEU A 11 25.17 -24.34 -61.65
N VAL A 12 24.98 -24.69 -60.38
CA VAL A 12 23.89 -25.59 -59.97
C VAL A 12 22.90 -24.73 -59.22
N ALA A 13 21.88 -24.28 -59.96
CA ALA A 13 20.69 -23.69 -59.38
C ALA A 13 19.97 -24.78 -58.58
N TRP A 14 20.17 -24.79 -57.27
CA TRP A 14 19.31 -25.58 -56.40
C TRP A 14 18.06 -24.77 -56.06
N ARG A 15 17.01 -25.16 -56.78
CA ARG A 15 15.60 -24.88 -56.58
C ARG A 15 15.27 -24.61 -55.11
N SER A 16 14.93 -23.37 -54.83
CA SER A 16 14.19 -22.95 -53.64
C SER A 16 12.92 -23.80 -53.52
N LEU A 17 12.81 -24.58 -52.45
CA LEU A 17 11.53 -25.11 -52.00
C LEU A 17 11.47 -25.11 -50.47
N CYS A 18 10.41 -24.46 -50.00
CA CYS A 18 9.67 -24.71 -48.77
C CYS A 18 10.38 -24.50 -47.44
N GLY A 19 9.99 -23.40 -46.79
CA GLY A 19 10.17 -23.23 -45.36
C GLY A 19 9.61 -21.90 -44.87
N ALA A 20 8.31 -21.66 -45.06
CA ALA A 20 7.64 -20.63 -44.26
C ALA A 20 7.58 -21.13 -42.81
N ALA A 21 8.63 -20.89 -42.05
CA ALA A 21 8.61 -21.05 -40.61
C ALA A 21 7.77 -19.91 -40.02
N LEU A 22 6.46 -20.13 -39.92
CA LEU A 22 5.59 -19.35 -39.03
C LEU A 22 6.04 -19.62 -37.59
N ALA A 23 7.01 -18.84 -37.12
CA ALA A 23 7.32 -18.78 -35.70
C ALA A 23 6.12 -18.12 -35.01
N VAL A 24 5.22 -18.93 -34.45
CA VAL A 24 4.22 -18.46 -33.48
C VAL A 24 4.99 -18.07 -32.23
N ALA A 25 5.36 -16.79 -32.14
CA ALA A 25 5.90 -16.23 -30.92
C ALA A 25 4.79 -16.26 -29.85
N LEU A 26 4.82 -17.28 -29.01
CA LEU A 26 4.06 -17.32 -27.77
C LEU A 26 4.51 -16.14 -26.92
N LEU A 27 3.74 -15.06 -26.96
CA LEU A 27 3.82 -13.95 -26.02
C LEU A 27 3.40 -14.48 -24.64
N LEU A 28 4.33 -15.13 -23.96
CA LEU A 28 4.22 -15.38 -22.53
C LEU A 28 4.21 -14.00 -21.85
N PRO A 29 3.14 -13.62 -21.13
CA PRO A 29 3.20 -12.41 -20.32
C PRO A 29 4.30 -12.62 -19.28
N ALA A 30 5.34 -11.78 -19.35
CA ALA A 30 6.35 -11.74 -18.31
C ALA A 30 5.62 -11.52 -16.96
N PRO A 31 6.00 -12.23 -15.88
CA PRO A 31 5.44 -11.95 -14.56
C PRO A 31 5.83 -10.51 -14.22
N GLY A 32 4.86 -9.60 -14.36
CA GLY A 32 5.01 -8.22 -13.93
C GLY A 32 5.21 -8.26 -12.43
N THR A 33 6.44 -8.01 -11.97
CA THR A 33 6.69 -7.71 -10.57
C THR A 33 6.01 -6.37 -10.30
N ALA A 34 4.75 -6.43 -9.86
CA ALA A 34 4.05 -5.27 -9.33
C ALA A 34 4.78 -4.85 -8.06
N THR A 35 5.80 -3.99 -8.20
CA THR A 35 6.39 -3.30 -7.06
C THR A 35 5.28 -2.41 -6.52
N ALA A 36 4.63 -2.83 -5.43
CA ALA A 36 3.64 -2.02 -4.75
C ALA A 36 4.30 -0.68 -4.42
N ARG A 37 4.00 0.36 -5.23
CA ARG A 37 4.52 1.70 -5.02
C ARG A 37 3.89 2.18 -3.73
N ARG A 38 4.60 1.97 -2.63
CA ARG A 38 4.21 2.45 -1.31
C ARG A 38 4.06 3.96 -1.46
N SER A 39 2.83 4.47 -1.46
CA SER A 39 2.56 5.91 -1.69
C SER A 39 3.41 6.73 -0.73
N THR A 40 4.45 7.36 -1.25
CA THR A 40 5.41 8.17 -0.48
C THR A 40 4.71 9.32 0.24
N VAL A 41 3.60 9.80 -0.33
CA VAL A 41 2.71 10.83 0.24
C VAL A 41 2.07 10.38 1.56
N ALA A 42 1.68 9.11 1.69
CA ALA A 42 1.10 8.60 2.93
C ALA A 42 2.13 8.43 4.04
N TRP A 43 3.44 8.44 3.73
CA TRP A 43 4.55 8.32 4.69
C TRP A 43 5.15 9.66 5.11
N SER A 44 5.04 10.71 4.29
CA SER A 44 5.61 12.02 4.61
C SER A 44 4.89 12.72 5.77
N LEU A 45 3.58 12.53 5.89
CA LEU A 45 2.77 13.16 6.92
C LEU A 45 2.97 12.48 8.28
N CYS A 46 3.52 13.15 9.29
CA CYS A 46 3.80 12.52 10.60
C CYS A 46 4.76 11.33 10.47
N ARG A 47 6.03 11.61 10.13
CA ARG A 47 7.11 10.61 10.06
C ARG A 47 7.48 10.12 11.47
N ILE A 48 6.63 9.26 12.01
CA ILE A 48 6.73 8.64 13.34
C ILE A 48 6.53 7.15 13.11
N ASP A 49 7.49 6.34 13.56
CA ASP A 49 7.30 4.88 13.55
C ASP A 49 6.51 4.49 14.79
N TRP A 50 5.27 4.07 14.59
CA TRP A 50 4.36 3.68 15.66
C TRP A 50 4.77 2.36 16.33
N ARG A 51 5.69 1.60 15.71
CA ARG A 51 6.15 0.30 16.22
C ARG A 51 7.10 0.43 17.40
N ASP A 52 7.71 1.58 17.59
CA ASP A 52 8.66 1.83 18.69
C ASP A 52 7.96 1.91 20.06
N GLY A 53 6.62 1.99 20.06
CA GLY A 53 5.79 1.74 21.24
C GLY A 53 4.67 2.74 21.45
N THR A 54 4.07 2.66 22.64
CA THR A 54 2.92 3.48 23.05
C THR A 54 3.19 4.98 22.96
N SER A 55 4.42 5.41 23.22
CA SER A 55 4.79 6.83 23.17
C SER A 55 4.68 7.39 21.75
N GLU A 56 5.08 6.60 20.76
CA GLU A 56 5.06 6.92 19.34
C GLU A 56 3.65 6.88 18.78
N VAL A 57 2.82 5.92 19.20
CA VAL A 57 1.38 5.94 18.90
C VAL A 57 0.75 7.24 19.37
N LYS A 58 1.03 7.68 20.61
CA LYS A 58 0.53 8.97 21.14
C LYS A 58 1.08 10.16 20.35
N ARG A 59 2.36 10.16 19.95
CA ARG A 59 2.95 11.22 19.12
C ARG A 59 2.30 11.28 17.74
N LEU A 60 2.00 10.13 17.16
CA LEU A 60 1.32 10.00 15.87
C LEU A 60 -0.11 10.55 15.95
N ILE A 61 -0.87 10.22 17.00
CA ILE A 61 -2.21 10.79 17.26
C ILE A 61 -2.14 12.32 17.32
N ARG A 62 -1.22 12.88 18.13
CA ARG A 62 -1.04 14.33 18.24
C ARG A 62 -0.68 14.97 16.90
N CYS A 63 0.14 14.29 16.09
CA CYS A 63 0.50 14.81 14.79
C CYS A 63 -0.69 14.80 13.81
N ALA A 64 -1.45 13.72 13.79
CA ALA A 64 -2.65 13.62 12.97
C ALA A 64 -3.68 14.70 13.34
N THR A 65 -3.93 14.96 14.63
CA THR A 65 -4.89 15.98 15.07
C THR A 65 -4.44 17.42 14.83
N ARG A 66 -3.13 17.68 14.69
CA ARG A 66 -2.64 18.97 14.17
C ARG A 66 -2.97 19.16 12.69
N LYS A 67 -2.96 18.08 11.91
CA LYS A 67 -3.29 18.14 10.48
C LYS A 67 -4.80 18.21 10.24
N TRP A 68 -5.58 17.48 11.03
CA TRP A 68 -7.03 17.42 10.93
C TRP A 68 -7.64 17.75 12.28
N ARG A 69 -8.24 18.94 12.39
CA ARG A 69 -8.89 19.41 13.61
C ARG A 69 -10.08 18.51 13.95
N VAL A 70 -10.12 18.01 15.17
CA VAL A 70 -11.21 17.18 15.70
C VAL A 70 -11.82 17.87 16.91
N PRO A 71 -13.11 17.63 17.24
CA PRO A 71 -13.70 18.13 18.48
C PRO A 71 -12.86 17.71 19.70
N GLY A 72 -12.52 18.66 20.57
CA GLY A 72 -11.66 18.43 21.74
C GLY A 72 -10.16 18.18 21.42
N GLY A 73 -9.77 18.23 20.15
CA GLY A 73 -8.37 18.19 19.70
C GLY A 73 -7.61 16.92 20.10
N ALA A 74 -6.29 17.08 20.26
CA ALA A 74 -5.41 15.99 20.67
C ALA A 74 -5.75 15.38 22.04
N PRO A 75 -6.10 16.15 23.08
CA PRO A 75 -6.49 15.58 24.38
C PRO A 75 -7.64 14.58 24.25
N LYS A 76 -8.72 14.97 23.56
CA LYS A 76 -9.87 14.08 23.35
C LYS A 76 -9.50 12.83 22.55
N ALA A 77 -8.73 12.96 21.48
CA ALA A 77 -8.28 11.81 20.69
C ALA A 77 -7.44 10.82 21.50
N LEU A 78 -6.61 11.30 22.43
CA LEU A 78 -5.81 10.47 23.32
C LEU A 78 -6.67 9.76 24.37
N VAL A 79 -7.73 10.41 24.89
CA VAL A 79 -8.70 9.76 25.79
C VAL A 79 -9.39 8.62 25.06
N VAL A 80 -9.94 8.87 23.86
CA VAL A 80 -10.61 7.84 23.06
C VAL A 80 -9.67 6.66 22.80
N ALA A 81 -8.48 6.88 22.23
CA ALA A 81 -7.53 5.79 21.97
C ALA A 81 -7.12 5.00 23.23
N ARG A 82 -7.06 5.66 24.40
CA ARG A 82 -6.82 4.99 25.67
C ARG A 82 -7.96 4.06 26.05
N CYS A 83 -9.21 4.51 25.90
CA CYS A 83 -10.37 3.69 26.21
C CYS A 83 -10.51 2.50 25.26
N GLU A 84 -10.29 2.75 23.96
CA GLU A 84 -10.50 1.75 22.93
C GLU A 84 -9.49 0.59 23.02
N SER A 85 -8.21 0.89 23.24
CA SER A 85 -7.16 -0.13 23.15
C SER A 85 -6.02 0.01 24.15
N GLY A 86 -6.04 1.03 25.00
CA GLY A 86 -4.83 1.39 25.75
C GLY A 86 -3.65 1.76 24.85
N PHE A 87 -3.93 2.27 23.64
CA PHE A 87 -2.96 2.57 22.56
C PHE A 87 -2.34 1.36 21.86
N ASP A 88 -2.85 0.14 22.07
CA ASP A 88 -2.31 -1.07 21.45
C ASP A 88 -2.77 -1.21 19.97
N PRO A 89 -1.84 -1.20 18.99
CA PRO A 89 -2.17 -1.43 17.57
C PRO A 89 -2.68 -2.84 17.27
N ASN A 90 -2.41 -3.82 18.15
CA ASN A 90 -2.80 -5.22 17.96
C ASN A 90 -4.07 -5.60 18.73
N ALA A 91 -4.67 -4.66 19.47
CA ALA A 91 -5.88 -4.93 20.25
C ALA A 91 -7.02 -5.43 19.35
N TYR A 92 -7.77 -6.42 19.84
CA TYR A 92 -8.97 -6.95 19.20
C TYR A 92 -10.05 -7.21 20.24
N GLY A 93 -11.28 -6.77 19.97
CA GLY A 93 -12.42 -6.97 20.86
C GLY A 93 -13.74 -6.76 20.15
N SER A 94 -14.69 -7.68 20.34
CA SER A 94 -16.08 -7.53 19.84
C SER A 94 -16.20 -7.17 18.34
N GLY A 95 -15.31 -7.71 17.50
CA GLY A 95 -15.29 -7.43 16.05
C GLY A 95 -14.61 -6.11 15.65
N ASN A 96 -13.93 -5.45 16.58
CA ASN A 96 -13.18 -4.22 16.39
C ASN A 96 -11.68 -4.43 16.60
N ALA A 97 -10.84 -3.62 15.94
CA ALA A 97 -9.40 -3.82 15.96
C ALA A 97 -8.55 -2.54 15.96
N GLY A 98 -7.36 -2.67 16.53
CA GLY A 98 -6.30 -1.66 16.57
C GLY A 98 -6.58 -0.49 17.49
N VAL A 99 -5.78 0.57 17.31
CA VAL A 99 -5.65 1.70 18.25
C VAL A 99 -6.99 2.36 18.60
N PHE A 100 -7.87 2.55 17.63
CA PHE A 100 -9.18 3.18 17.79
C PHE A 100 -10.35 2.18 17.66
N GLN A 101 -10.08 0.88 17.80
CA GLN A 101 -11.09 -0.19 17.70
C GLN A 101 -12.02 0.00 16.50
N GLN A 102 -11.45 -0.01 15.31
CA GLN A 102 -12.20 0.08 14.07
C GLN A 102 -12.92 -1.25 13.80
N ALA A 103 -14.23 -1.19 13.53
CA ALA A 103 -15.02 -2.34 13.12
C ALA A 103 -14.43 -3.02 11.87
N VAL A 104 -14.00 -4.27 12.03
CA VAL A 104 -13.28 -5.05 11.01
C VAL A 104 -14.06 -5.19 9.70
N PRO A 105 -15.37 -5.47 9.68
CA PRO A 105 -16.13 -5.62 8.43
C PRO A 105 -16.10 -4.37 7.53
N TYR A 106 -16.01 -3.18 8.13
CA TYR A 106 -16.00 -1.91 7.39
C TYR A 106 -14.59 -1.41 7.05
N TRP A 107 -13.56 -2.05 7.60
CA TRP A 107 -12.20 -1.53 7.53
C TRP A 107 -11.70 -1.38 6.09
N SER A 108 -11.89 -2.40 5.23
CA SER A 108 -11.39 -2.35 3.85
C SER A 108 -11.90 -1.12 3.09
N GLY A 109 -13.19 -0.82 3.23
CA GLY A 109 -13.81 0.38 2.63
C GLY A 109 -13.25 1.68 3.20
N ARG A 110 -13.17 1.81 4.53
CA ARG A 110 -12.62 2.99 5.21
C ARG A 110 -11.15 3.21 4.87
N ALA A 111 -10.34 2.16 4.93
CA ALA A 111 -8.92 2.23 4.61
C ALA A 111 -8.73 2.73 3.17
N LYS A 112 -9.49 2.20 2.20
CA LYS A 112 -9.48 2.70 0.82
C LYS A 112 -9.91 4.18 0.73
N GLU A 113 -11.05 4.54 1.31
CA GLU A 113 -11.59 5.92 1.31
C GLU A 113 -10.57 6.94 1.84
N TYR A 114 -9.86 6.57 2.91
CA TYR A 114 -8.89 7.45 3.56
C TYR A 114 -7.44 7.19 3.11
N GLY A 115 -7.22 6.57 1.96
CA GLY A 115 -5.91 6.53 1.28
C GLY A 115 -4.91 5.48 1.80
N PHE A 116 -5.40 4.45 2.47
CA PHE A 116 -4.67 3.28 2.95
C PHE A 116 -5.22 1.95 2.35
N PRO A 117 -5.46 1.85 1.03
CA PRO A 117 -6.07 0.65 0.44
C PRO A 117 -5.20 -0.59 0.69
N GLY A 118 -5.82 -1.66 1.19
CA GLY A 118 -5.14 -2.93 1.49
C GLY A 118 -4.25 -2.92 2.74
N TRP A 119 -4.22 -1.82 3.50
CA TRP A 119 -3.48 -1.80 4.77
C TRP A 119 -4.27 -2.54 5.85
N SER A 120 -3.57 -3.27 6.71
CA SER A 120 -4.18 -3.96 7.86
C SER A 120 -4.80 -2.97 8.85
N VAL A 121 -5.91 -3.36 9.48
CA VAL A 121 -6.52 -2.60 10.60
C VAL A 121 -5.59 -2.51 11.81
N TYR A 122 -4.67 -3.48 11.96
CA TYR A 122 -3.62 -3.50 12.97
C TYR A 122 -2.41 -2.65 12.61
N ASN A 123 -2.38 -2.05 11.41
CA ASN A 123 -1.36 -1.06 11.11
C ASN A 123 -1.67 0.22 11.89
N GLY A 124 -0.93 0.47 12.97
CA GLY A 124 -1.17 1.60 13.87
C GLY A 124 -1.23 2.95 13.14
N ARG A 125 -0.40 3.16 12.11
CA ARG A 125 -0.46 4.35 11.26
C ARG A 125 -1.80 4.47 10.53
N ALA A 126 -2.19 3.45 9.77
CA ALA A 126 -3.45 3.51 9.03
C ALA A 126 -4.63 3.66 9.99
N ASN A 127 -4.67 2.88 11.07
CA ASN A 127 -5.74 2.93 12.07
C ASN A 127 -5.90 4.34 12.67
N VAL A 128 -4.80 4.97 13.10
CA VAL A 128 -4.81 6.35 13.62
C VAL A 128 -5.25 7.35 12.54
N MET A 129 -4.64 7.32 11.35
CA MET A 129 -4.91 8.30 10.30
C MET A 129 -6.35 8.22 9.78
N VAL A 130 -6.89 7.01 9.60
CA VAL A 130 -8.30 6.79 9.20
C VAL A 130 -9.22 7.33 10.28
N SER A 131 -9.00 6.96 11.54
CA SER A 131 -9.88 7.34 12.66
C SER A 131 -9.92 8.85 12.89
N ILE A 132 -8.76 9.51 12.87
CA ILE A 132 -8.71 10.98 13.01
C ILE A 132 -9.39 11.69 11.84
N ARG A 133 -9.27 11.18 10.61
CA ARG A 133 -9.97 11.76 9.45
C ARG A 133 -11.48 11.54 9.49
N MET A 134 -11.94 10.40 10.00
CA MET A 134 -13.36 10.16 10.28
C MET A 134 -13.88 11.13 11.34
N ALA A 135 -13.16 11.28 12.46
CA ALA A 135 -13.54 12.21 13.53
C ALA A 135 -13.53 13.68 13.09
N HIS A 136 -12.62 14.06 12.18
CA HIS A 136 -12.61 15.39 11.56
C HIS A 136 -13.85 15.62 10.70
N ARG A 137 -14.29 14.60 9.94
CA ARG A 137 -15.44 14.70 9.04
C ARG A 137 -16.78 14.69 9.78
N SER A 138 -16.92 13.86 10.81
CA SER A 138 -18.22 13.50 11.39
C SER A 138 -18.27 13.59 12.92
N GLY A 139 -17.20 14.05 13.57
CA GLY A 139 -17.09 14.05 15.02
C GLY A 139 -16.86 12.64 15.59
N TRP A 140 -16.92 12.55 16.92
CA TRP A 140 -16.62 11.32 17.65
C TRP A 140 -17.82 10.39 17.81
N GLY A 141 -18.96 10.63 17.17
CA GLY A 141 -20.21 9.89 17.44
C GLY A 141 -20.15 8.37 17.23
N ALA A 142 -19.16 7.88 16.48
CA ALA A 142 -18.89 6.44 16.35
C ALA A 142 -18.11 5.82 17.53
N TRP A 143 -17.61 6.65 18.44
CA TRP A 143 -16.88 6.27 19.65
C TRP A 143 -17.66 6.74 20.88
N THR A 144 -17.88 5.82 21.81
CA THR A 144 -18.65 6.12 23.02
C THR A 144 -17.79 6.68 24.14
N CYS A 145 -16.45 6.59 24.06
CA CYS A 145 -15.60 7.12 25.11
C CYS A 145 -15.49 8.66 25.07
N GLY A 146 -15.81 9.27 26.22
CA GLY A 146 -16.11 10.69 26.47
C GLY A 146 -15.03 11.44 27.23
#